data_AF-A0A2N1PZC6-F1
#
_entry.id   AF-A0A2N1PZC6-F1
#
_cell.length_a   1.000
_cell.length_b   1.000
_cell.length_c   1.000
_cell.angle_alpha   90.00
_cell.angle_beta   90.00
_cell.angle_gamma   90.00
#
_symmetry.space_group_name_H-M   'P 1'
#
loop_
_entity.id
_entity.type
_entity.pdbx_description
1 polymer ?
#
loop_
_entity_poly.entity_id
_entity_poly.type
_entity_poly.pdbx_seq_one_letter_code
_entity_poly.pdbx_strand_id
1 'polypeptide(L)'
;MNIKHRFFALLKDYLTTHAHALTLVVLVLFLPLIYMLVYFTGGIKYVYSHTMYIPILLAGILIGLKSGFMIALFAGILLGPLMPIDTDTGEMQETFNWIYRLITFMLIGIISGIASKKIKDDGKAIQNLMSHNQETHIPNTNYLSYAESHLKDGSFTISTLMIHNHYNIKDVLGVDIYPFNAF
;
A
#
# COMPACT_ATOMS: atom_id res chain seq x y z
N MET A 1 6.32 18.98 30.93
CA MET A 1 6.08 17.99 29.85
C MET A 1 6.93 18.37 28.64
N ASN A 2 7.84 17.50 28.21
CA ASN A 2 9.05 17.86 27.45
C ASN A 2 8.76 18.22 25.98
N ILE A 3 9.23 19.39 25.50
CA ILE A 3 9.00 19.91 24.14
C ILE A 3 9.44 18.93 23.05
N LYS A 4 10.54 18.19 23.29
CA LYS A 4 11.03 17.13 22.38
C LYS A 4 10.02 16.00 22.19
N HIS A 5 9.27 15.65 23.24
CA HIS A 5 8.28 14.58 23.20
C HIS A 5 7.07 14.98 22.36
N ARG A 6 6.65 16.25 22.47
CA ARG A 6 5.52 16.81 21.70
C ARG A 6 5.90 16.98 20.23
N PHE A 7 7.14 17.38 19.93
CA PHE A 7 7.65 17.43 18.56
C PHE A 7 7.71 16.04 17.91
N PHE A 8 8.23 15.03 18.60
CA PHE A 8 8.24 13.65 18.09
C PHE A 8 6.84 13.08 17.88
N ALA A 9 5.89 13.40 18.76
CA ALA A 9 4.50 12.98 18.62
C ALA A 9 3.82 13.65 17.42
N LEU A 10 3.98 14.97 17.26
CA LEU A 10 3.46 15.72 16.11
C LEU A 10 4.11 15.29 14.79
N LEU A 11 5.41 15.00 14.80
CA LEU A 11 6.12 14.48 13.65
C LEU A 11 5.61 13.08 13.27
N LYS A 12 5.41 12.20 14.25
CA LYS A 12 4.87 10.86 14.04
C LYS A 12 3.45 10.91 13.45
N ASP A 13 2.58 11.76 13.99
CA ASP A 13 1.21 11.95 13.48
C ASP A 13 1.18 12.57 12.07
N TYR A 14 2.07 13.52 11.81
CA TYR A 14 2.19 14.11 10.48
C TYR A 14 2.69 13.08 9.45
N LEU A 15 3.68 12.26 9.85
CA LEU A 15 4.24 11.18 9.05
C LEU A 15 3.24 10.06 8.77
N THR A 16 2.38 9.69 9.72
CA THR A 16 1.35 8.66 9.52
C THR A 16 0.23 9.17 8.61
N THR A 17 -0.17 10.44 8.77
CA THR A 17 -1.22 11.07 7.95
C THR A 17 -0.79 11.25 6.48
N HIS A 18 0.49 11.56 6.23
CA HIS A 18 1.04 11.79 4.87
C HIS A 18 2.03 10.72 4.42
N ALA A 19 1.98 9.51 5.00
CA ALA A 19 2.97 8.45 4.81
C ALA A 19 3.26 8.15 3.33
N HIS A 20 2.21 8.09 2.50
CA HIS A 20 2.34 7.81 1.07
C HIS A 20 3.08 8.92 0.31
N ALA A 21 2.80 10.19 0.62
CA ALA A 21 3.45 11.33 -0.03
C ALA A 21 4.94 11.40 0.35
N LEU A 22 5.26 11.24 1.63
CA LEU A 22 6.65 11.22 2.09
C LEU A 22 7.43 10.04 1.49
N THR A 23 6.83 8.84 1.46
CA THR A 23 7.42 7.66 0.84
C THR A 23 7.73 7.92 -0.64
N LEU A 24 6.81 8.56 -1.37
CA LEU A 24 7.01 8.89 -2.78
C LEU A 24 8.18 9.85 -2.97
N VAL A 25 8.27 10.90 -2.16
CA VAL A 25 9.38 11.86 -2.20
C VAL A 25 10.72 11.16 -1.94
N VAL A 26 10.79 10.30 -0.92
CA VAL A 26 12.01 9.53 -0.62
C VAL A 26 12.41 8.65 -1.80
N LEU A 27 11.45 7.95 -2.42
CA LEU A 27 11.73 7.08 -3.57
C LEU A 27 12.21 7.86 -4.80
N VAL A 28 11.61 9.01 -5.08
CA VAL A 28 12.03 9.89 -6.18
C VAL A 28 13.44 10.42 -5.96
N LEU A 29 13.81 10.79 -4.72
CA LEU A 29 15.17 11.19 -4.36
C LEU A 29 16.17 10.03 -4.42
N PHE A 30 15.70 8.79 -4.28
CA PHE A 30 16.55 7.60 -4.31
C PHE A 30 16.99 7.23 -5.74
N LEU A 31 16.18 7.53 -6.76
CA LEU A 31 16.52 7.25 -8.17
C LEU A 31 17.82 7.93 -8.64
N PRO A 32 18.04 9.25 -8.48
CA PRO A 32 19.28 9.89 -8.89
C PRO A 32 20.48 9.39 -8.08
N LEU A 33 20.29 9.01 -6.82
CA LEU A 33 21.36 8.44 -6.00
C LEU A 33 21.83 7.09 -6.55
N ILE A 34 20.90 6.22 -6.96
CA ILE A 34 21.23 4.94 -7.60
C ILE A 34 21.87 5.19 -8.97
N TYR A 35 21.38 6.15 -9.75
CA TYR A 35 22.00 6.52 -11.01
C TYR A 35 23.46 6.93 -10.82
N MET A 36 23.75 7.80 -9.84
CA MET A 36 25.14 8.19 -9.51
C MET A 36 25.98 6.98 -9.09
N LEU A 37 25.43 6.08 -8.26
CA LEU A 37 26.13 4.85 -7.87
C LEU A 37 26.53 4.03 -9.10
N VAL A 38 25.58 3.75 -10.00
CA VAL A 38 25.82 2.96 -11.21
C VAL A 38 26.84 3.66 -12.13
N TYR A 39 26.74 4.98 -12.25
CA TYR A 39 27.69 5.79 -13.02
C TYR A 39 29.11 5.69 -12.45
N PHE A 40 29.30 5.91 -11.16
CA PHE A 40 30.64 5.82 -10.54
C PHE A 40 31.21 4.40 -10.52
N THR A 41 30.36 3.36 -10.57
CA THR A 41 30.83 1.97 -10.60
C THR A 41 31.28 1.48 -11.97
N GLY A 42 31.24 2.30 -13.02
CA GLY A 42 31.70 1.90 -14.35
C GLY A 42 30.57 1.65 -15.37
N GLY A 43 29.33 2.04 -15.06
CA GLY A 43 28.21 1.85 -15.96
C GLY A 43 27.41 0.56 -15.77
N ILE A 44 26.65 0.23 -16.79
CA ILE A 44 25.71 -0.91 -16.78
C ILE A 44 26.40 -2.27 -16.95
N LYS A 45 27.67 -2.27 -17.36
CA LYS A 45 28.54 -3.46 -17.40
C LYS A 45 28.57 -4.24 -16.08
N TYR A 46 28.33 -3.56 -14.96
CA TYR A 46 28.27 -4.16 -13.63
C TYR A 46 26.84 -4.33 -13.10
N VAL A 47 26.68 -5.25 -12.16
CA VAL A 47 25.39 -5.72 -11.61
C VAL A 47 24.68 -4.67 -10.75
N TYR A 48 25.33 -3.54 -10.45
CA TYR A 48 24.79 -2.46 -9.60
C TYR A 48 23.48 -1.85 -10.12
N SER A 49 23.21 -1.96 -11.42
CA SER A 49 21.95 -1.50 -12.04
C SER A 49 20.70 -2.19 -11.47
N HIS A 50 20.82 -3.37 -10.87
CA HIS A 50 19.71 -4.07 -10.23
C HIS A 50 19.27 -3.45 -8.89
N THR A 51 20.04 -2.52 -8.33
CA THR A 51 19.64 -1.76 -7.13
C THR A 51 18.36 -0.97 -7.38
N MET A 52 18.08 -0.63 -8.64
CA MET A 52 16.87 0.08 -9.05
C MET A 52 15.58 -0.72 -8.82
N TYR A 53 15.65 -2.04 -8.68
CA TYR A 53 14.48 -2.85 -8.32
C TYR A 53 13.93 -2.53 -6.94
N ILE A 54 14.80 -2.11 -6.00
CA ILE A 54 14.40 -1.81 -4.62
C ILE A 54 13.37 -0.67 -4.58
N PRO A 55 13.67 0.54 -5.11
CA PRO A 55 12.68 1.62 -5.09
C PRO A 55 11.44 1.31 -5.94
N ILE A 56 11.57 0.57 -7.05
CA ILE A 56 10.43 0.17 -7.89
C ILE A 56 9.47 -0.73 -7.10
N LEU A 57 10.00 -1.75 -6.44
CA LEU A 57 9.23 -2.72 -5.68
C LEU A 57 8.59 -2.06 -4.45
N LEU A 58 9.31 -1.18 -3.76
CA LEU A 58 8.78 -0.40 -2.64
C LEU A 58 7.65 0.55 -3.08
N ALA A 59 7.78 1.21 -4.24
CA ALA A 59 6.74 2.08 -4.79
C ALA A 59 5.44 1.30 -5.06
N GLY A 60 5.56 0.09 -5.60
CA GLY A 60 4.42 -0.80 -5.85
C GLY A 60 3.77 -1.32 -4.56
N ILE A 61 4.59 -1.78 -3.61
CA ILE A 61 4.09 -2.38 -2.36
C ILE A 61 3.47 -1.34 -1.44
N LEU A 62 4.15 -0.24 -1.18
CA LEU A 62 3.75 0.71 -0.14
C LEU A 62 2.61 1.63 -0.60
N ILE A 63 2.72 2.16 -1.82
CA ILE A 63 1.81 3.18 -2.33
C ILE A 63 0.77 2.52 -3.26
N GLY A 64 1.21 1.75 -4.25
CA GLY A 64 0.32 0.96 -5.10
C GLY A 64 0.76 0.87 -6.56
N LEU A 65 -0.16 0.39 -7.40
CA LEU A 65 0.09 0.08 -8.81
C LEU A 65 0.59 1.29 -9.63
N LYS A 66 -0.10 2.44 -9.50
CA LYS A 66 0.22 3.63 -10.30
C LYS A 66 1.64 4.15 -10.00
N SER A 67 2.03 4.20 -8.73
CA SER A 67 3.37 4.64 -8.33
C SER A 67 4.45 3.64 -8.71
N GLY A 68 4.20 2.33 -8.55
CA GLY A 68 5.13 1.28 -8.98
C GLY A 68 5.46 1.37 -10.48
N PHE A 69 4.43 1.55 -11.31
CA PHE A 69 4.60 1.73 -12.75
C PHE A 69 5.35 3.03 -13.11
N MET A 70 4.97 4.16 -12.52
CA MET A 70 5.62 5.45 -12.80
C MET A 70 7.10 5.45 -12.40
N ILE A 71 7.42 4.95 -11.21
CA ILE A 71 8.81 4.85 -10.73
C ILE A 71 9.62 3.90 -11.62
N ALA A 72 9.04 2.76 -12.03
CA ALA A 72 9.67 1.84 -12.97
C ALA A 72 9.98 2.46 -14.33
N LEU A 73 9.03 3.24 -14.87
CA LEU A 73 9.20 3.94 -16.14
C LEU A 73 10.36 4.95 -16.06
N PHE A 74 10.35 5.81 -15.04
CA PHE A 74 11.44 6.78 -14.84
C PHE A 74 12.78 6.08 -14.61
N ALA A 75 12.79 5.02 -13.79
CA ALA A 75 13.97 4.23 -13.53
C ALA A 75 14.60 3.62 -14.78
N GLY A 76 13.78 3.05 -15.67
CA GLY A 76 14.27 2.46 -16.91
C GLY A 76 14.74 3.51 -17.92
N ILE A 77 14.15 4.71 -17.93
CA ILE A 77 14.64 5.83 -18.75
C ILE A 77 15.98 6.35 -18.21
N LEU A 78 16.13 6.47 -16.89
CA LEU A 78 17.38 6.87 -16.23
C LEU A 78 18.52 5.89 -16.52
N LEU A 79 18.28 4.59 -16.42
CA LEU A 79 19.29 3.55 -16.64
C LEU A 79 19.36 3.03 -18.09
N GLY A 80 18.51 3.55 -18.98
CA GLY A 80 18.47 3.15 -20.39
C GLY A 80 19.21 4.13 -21.28
N PRO A 81 18.51 5.03 -21.97
CA PRO A 81 19.11 5.99 -22.90
C PRO A 81 20.09 6.98 -22.25
N LEU A 82 19.96 7.23 -20.94
CA LEU A 82 20.81 8.19 -20.23
C LEU A 82 22.06 7.55 -19.59
N MET A 83 22.20 6.22 -19.64
CA MET A 83 23.29 5.51 -18.98
C MET A 83 24.15 4.76 -20.01
N PRO A 84 25.46 5.07 -20.12
CA PRO A 84 26.36 4.31 -20.97
C PRO A 84 26.56 2.87 -20.45
N ILE A 85 26.94 1.96 -21.35
CA ILE A 85 27.29 0.58 -20.97
C ILE A 85 28.59 0.57 -20.17
N ASP A 86 29.56 1.37 -20.61
CA ASP A 86 30.86 1.55 -19.99
C ASP A 86 31.14 3.07 -19.91
N THR A 87 31.36 3.56 -18.70
CA THR A 87 31.55 5.00 -18.46
C THR A 87 32.95 5.48 -18.84
N ASP A 88 33.92 4.58 -18.94
CA ASP A 88 35.30 4.94 -19.31
C ASP A 88 35.42 5.16 -20.82
N THR A 89 34.75 4.31 -21.61
CA THR A 89 34.70 4.45 -23.08
C THR A 89 33.58 5.38 -23.55
N GLY A 90 32.58 5.64 -22.70
CA GLY A 90 31.36 6.37 -23.07
C GLY A 90 30.48 5.62 -24.06
N GLU A 91 30.70 4.31 -24.22
CA GLU A 91 29.94 3.49 -25.16
C GLU A 91 28.48 3.41 -24.73
N MET A 92 27.58 3.62 -25.68
CA MET A 92 26.15 3.58 -25.44
C MET A 92 25.62 2.15 -25.52
N GLN A 93 24.63 1.83 -24.69
CA GLN A 93 23.96 0.54 -24.72
C GLN A 93 23.19 0.32 -26.03
N GLU A 94 23.14 -0.93 -26.47
CA GLU A 94 22.22 -1.36 -27.53
C GLU A 94 20.77 -1.05 -27.17
N THR A 95 20.02 -0.55 -28.16
CA THR A 95 18.64 -0.08 -27.96
C THR A 95 17.73 -1.18 -27.45
N PHE A 96 17.90 -2.38 -27.98
CA PHE A 96 17.13 -3.56 -27.58
C PHE A 96 17.35 -3.92 -26.10
N ASN A 97 18.58 -3.81 -25.59
CA ASN A 97 18.92 -4.21 -24.23
C ASN A 97 18.27 -3.32 -23.18
N TRP A 98 18.28 -2.01 -23.38
CA TRP A 98 17.65 -1.10 -22.42
C TRP A 98 16.12 -1.09 -22.53
N ILE A 99 15.56 -1.31 -23.73
CA ILE A 99 14.11 -1.50 -23.89
C ILE A 99 13.65 -2.75 -23.15
N TYR A 100 14.38 -3.85 -23.27
CA TYR A 100 14.08 -5.07 -22.51
C TYR A 100 14.08 -4.79 -21.00
N ARG A 101 15.12 -4.10 -20.50
CA ARG A 101 15.23 -3.69 -19.09
C ARG A 101 14.06 -2.81 -18.64
N LEU A 102 13.67 -1.83 -19.46
CA LEU A 102 12.53 -0.95 -19.19
C LEU A 102 11.24 -1.77 -19.03
N ILE A 103 10.99 -2.72 -19.93
CA ILE A 103 9.82 -3.60 -19.86
C ILE A 103 9.87 -4.45 -18.59
N THR A 104 11.00 -5.05 -18.25
CA THR A 104 11.17 -5.82 -17.01
C THR A 104 10.90 -4.96 -15.77
N PHE A 105 11.41 -3.74 -15.73
CA PHE A 105 11.18 -2.80 -14.62
C PHE A 105 9.69 -2.50 -14.48
N MET A 106 9.01 -2.17 -15.58
CA MET A 106 7.57 -1.90 -15.58
C MET A 106 6.76 -3.11 -15.10
N LEU A 107 7.11 -4.32 -15.56
CA LEU A 107 6.45 -5.55 -15.12
C LEU A 107 6.61 -5.77 -13.61
N ILE A 108 7.81 -5.56 -13.05
CA ILE A 108 8.05 -5.69 -11.61
C ILE A 108 7.23 -4.66 -10.82
N GLY A 109 7.19 -3.41 -11.28
CA GLY A 109 6.38 -2.35 -10.68
C GLY A 109 4.88 -2.67 -10.72
N ILE A 110 4.40 -3.25 -11.82
CA ILE A 110 3.01 -3.67 -11.98
C ILE A 110 2.67 -4.85 -11.06
N ILE A 111 3.48 -5.91 -11.10
CA ILE A 111 3.25 -7.13 -10.31
C ILE A 111 3.25 -6.81 -8.81
N SER A 112 4.23 -6.05 -8.34
CA SER A 112 4.29 -5.61 -6.93
C SER A 112 3.08 -4.77 -6.53
N GLY A 113 2.63 -3.88 -7.41
CA GLY A 113 1.43 -3.08 -7.21
C GLY A 113 0.14 -3.90 -7.15
N ILE A 114 -0.03 -4.88 -8.04
CA ILE A 114 -1.19 -5.80 -8.04
C ILE A 114 -1.18 -6.65 -6.78
N ALA A 115 -0.03 -7.21 -6.41
CA ALA A 115 0.12 -8.01 -5.19
C ALA A 115 -0.28 -7.21 -3.94
N SER A 116 0.20 -5.97 -3.82
CA SER A 116 -0.18 -5.08 -2.72
C SER A 116 -1.67 -4.77 -2.71
N LYS A 117 -2.27 -4.51 -3.87
CA LYS A 117 -3.72 -4.29 -3.97
C LYS A 117 -4.48 -5.51 -3.47
N LYS A 118 -4.10 -6.72 -3.90
CA LYS A 118 -4.77 -7.95 -3.47
C LYS A 118 -4.66 -8.16 -1.96
N ILE A 119 -3.48 -7.97 -1.37
CA ILE A 119 -3.29 -8.07 0.09
C ILE A 119 -4.19 -7.08 0.84
N LYS A 120 -4.29 -5.84 0.36
CA LYS A 120 -5.14 -4.80 0.96
C LYS A 120 -6.62 -5.14 0.84
N ASP A 121 -7.04 -5.66 -0.31
CA ASP A 121 -8.43 -6.04 -0.57
C ASP A 121 -8.83 -7.28 0.28
N ASP A 122 -7.96 -8.28 0.38
CA ASP A 122 -8.15 -9.46 1.24
C ASP A 122 -8.23 -9.06 2.72
N GLY A 123 -7.38 -8.13 3.18
CA GLY A 123 -7.44 -7.58 4.54
C GLY A 123 -8.76 -6.89 4.85
N LYS A 124 -9.30 -6.10 3.90
CA LYS A 124 -10.62 -5.47 4.03
C LYS A 124 -11.74 -6.50 4.05
N ALA A 125 -11.66 -7.54 3.22
CA ALA A 125 -12.64 -8.62 3.21
C ALA A 125 -12.68 -9.35 4.55
N ILE A 126 -11.51 -9.69 5.11
CA ILE A 126 -11.37 -10.31 6.43
C ILE A 126 -11.94 -9.38 7.51
N GLN A 127 -11.61 -8.08 7.48
CA GLN A 127 -12.16 -7.11 8.43
C GLN A 127 -13.70 -7.01 8.33
N ASN A 128 -14.26 -7.06 7.12
CA ASN A 128 -15.71 -7.04 6.93
C ASN A 128 -16.38 -8.30 7.51
N LEU A 129 -15.79 -9.48 7.26
CA LEU A 129 -16.25 -10.75 7.82
C LEU A 129 -16.13 -10.79 9.34
N MET A 130 -15.09 -10.18 9.91
CA MET A 130 -14.91 -10.11 11.36
C MET A 130 -15.77 -9.04 12.03
N SER A 131 -16.38 -8.12 11.28
CA SER A 131 -17.21 -7.03 11.83
C SER A 131 -18.70 -7.27 11.70
N HIS A 132 -19.14 -8.31 10.97
CA HIS A 132 -20.55 -8.67 10.85
C HIS A 132 -20.77 -10.13 11.26
N ASN A 133 -21.93 -10.44 11.83
CA ASN A 133 -22.34 -11.82 12.05
C ASN A 133 -22.75 -12.46 10.71
N GLN A 134 -22.26 -13.65 10.39
CA GLN A 134 -22.51 -14.31 9.10
C GLN A 134 -23.96 -14.80 8.93
N GLU A 135 -24.66 -15.11 10.02
CA GLU A 135 -26.05 -15.57 9.98
C GLU A 135 -27.02 -14.39 9.85
N THR A 136 -26.80 -13.33 10.64
CA THR A 136 -27.75 -12.22 10.73
C THR A 136 -27.37 -10.99 9.90
N HIS A 137 -26.13 -10.93 9.39
CA HIS A 137 -25.55 -9.75 8.73
C HIS A 137 -25.53 -8.48 9.60
N ILE A 138 -25.81 -8.60 10.90
CA ILE A 138 -25.79 -7.48 11.85
C ILE A 138 -24.33 -7.21 12.27
N PRO A 139 -23.92 -5.94 12.44
CA PRO A 139 -22.61 -5.60 12.96
C PRO A 139 -22.35 -6.21 14.35
N ASN A 140 -21.18 -6.78 14.55
CA ASN A 140 -20.77 -7.35 15.84
C ASN A 140 -19.91 -6.36 16.65
N THR A 141 -19.41 -6.78 17.80
CA THR A 141 -18.60 -5.92 18.69
C THR A 141 -17.33 -5.37 18.03
N ASN A 142 -16.73 -6.09 17.07
CA ASN A 142 -15.54 -5.61 16.35
C ASN A 142 -15.87 -4.45 15.41
N TYR A 143 -17.13 -4.33 14.96
CA TYR A 143 -17.58 -3.16 14.21
C TYR A 143 -17.47 -1.88 15.04
N LEU A 144 -17.58 -1.94 16.37
CA LEU A 144 -17.47 -0.77 17.23
C LEU A 144 -16.07 -0.13 17.13
N SER A 145 -15.00 -0.93 17.14
CA SER A 145 -13.63 -0.44 16.93
C SER A 145 -13.44 0.17 15.55
N TYR A 146 -14.09 -0.40 14.53
CA TYR A 146 -14.09 0.17 13.18
C TYR A 146 -14.85 1.51 13.12
N ALA A 147 -16.02 1.58 13.75
CA ALA A 147 -16.83 2.78 13.82
C ALA A 147 -16.09 3.90 14.54
N GLU A 148 -15.50 3.62 15.71
CA GLU A 148 -14.68 4.57 16.47
C GLU A 148 -13.58 5.20 15.60
N SER A 149 -12.87 4.40 14.80
CA SER A 149 -11.80 4.90 13.92
C SER A 149 -12.29 5.84 12.79
N HIS A 150 -13.59 5.84 12.48
CA HIS A 150 -14.21 6.67 11.44
C HIS A 150 -15.12 7.78 12.01
N LEU A 151 -15.36 7.82 13.32
CA LEU A 151 -16.07 8.91 13.96
C LEU A 151 -15.16 10.15 14.00
N LYS A 152 -15.65 11.27 13.48
CA LYS A 152 -14.96 12.57 13.57
C LYS A 152 -14.91 13.03 15.02
N ASP A 153 -13.91 13.85 15.37
CA ASP A 153 -13.84 14.45 16.71
C ASP A 153 -15.18 15.12 17.10
N GLY A 154 -15.79 14.61 18.16
CA GLY A 154 -17.12 14.98 18.61
C GLY A 154 -17.53 14.19 19.86
N SER A 155 -18.59 14.64 20.54
CA SER A 155 -19.16 13.92 21.68
C SER A 155 -20.16 12.89 21.17
N PHE A 156 -19.88 11.61 21.39
CA PHE A 156 -20.79 10.50 21.05
C PHE A 156 -21.26 9.80 22.32
N THR A 157 -22.51 9.34 22.31
CA THR A 157 -23.06 8.48 23.36
C THR A 157 -23.28 7.09 22.78
N ILE A 158 -22.69 6.09 23.43
CA ILE A 158 -22.88 4.68 23.07
C ILE A 158 -23.93 4.10 24.01
N SER A 159 -24.99 3.54 23.44
CA SER A 159 -26.05 2.83 24.18
C SER A 159 -26.06 1.36 23.75
N THR A 160 -25.94 0.46 24.72
CA THR A 160 -25.97 -0.99 24.48
C THR A 160 -27.28 -1.59 24.99
N LEU A 161 -27.98 -2.33 24.14
CA LEU A 161 -29.18 -3.10 24.51
C LEU A 161 -28.84 -4.59 24.47
N MET A 162 -28.95 -5.28 25.61
CA MET A 162 -28.70 -6.72 25.70
C MET A 162 -30.03 -7.47 25.81
N ILE A 163 -30.27 -8.40 24.89
CA ILE A 163 -31.47 -9.25 24.88
C ILE A 163 -31.06 -10.64 25.37
N HIS A 164 -31.48 -11.01 26.58
CA HIS A 164 -31.13 -12.31 27.19
C HIS A 164 -32.04 -13.47 26.77
N ASN A 165 -33.23 -13.19 26.27
CA ASN A 165 -34.30 -14.17 26.08
C ASN A 165 -34.54 -14.53 24.61
N HIS A 166 -33.49 -14.62 23.78
CA HIS A 166 -33.66 -14.81 22.33
C HIS A 166 -34.34 -16.14 21.98
N TYR A 167 -34.04 -17.23 22.70
CA TYR A 167 -34.71 -18.53 22.51
C TYR A 167 -36.21 -18.46 22.81
N ASN A 168 -36.59 -17.88 23.95
CA ASN A 168 -38.00 -17.72 24.32
C ASN A 168 -38.77 -16.84 23.33
N ILE A 169 -38.12 -15.78 22.81
CA ILE A 169 -38.72 -14.93 21.79
C ILE A 169 -38.96 -15.73 20.50
N LYS A 170 -38.00 -16.57 20.09
CA LYS A 170 -38.13 -17.44 18.92
C LYS A 170 -39.23 -18.50 19.09
N ASP A 171 -39.32 -19.10 20.27
CA ASP A 171 -40.32 -20.13 20.57
C ASP A 171 -41.75 -19.57 20.64
N VAL A 172 -41.93 -18.34 21.14
CA VAL A 172 -43.25 -17.70 21.25
C VAL A 172 -43.70 -17.08 19.92
N LEU A 173 -42.79 -16.45 19.18
CA LEU A 173 -43.14 -15.74 17.94
C LEU A 173 -43.13 -16.64 16.70
N GLY A 174 -42.51 -17.82 16.79
CA GLY A 174 -42.29 -18.68 15.62
C GLY A 174 -41.19 -18.11 14.70
N VAL A 175 -40.71 -18.95 13.78
CA VAL A 175 -39.63 -18.58 12.84
C VAL A 175 -40.13 -17.69 11.69
N ASP A 176 -41.45 -17.60 11.52
CA ASP A 176 -42.12 -16.97 10.37
C ASP A 176 -42.10 -15.43 10.41
N ILE A 177 -41.72 -14.83 11.54
CA ILE A 177 -41.65 -13.36 11.70
C ILE A 177 -40.27 -12.81 11.27
N TYR A 178 -39.37 -13.64 10.73
CA TYR A 178 -38.18 -13.13 10.04
C TYR A 178 -38.52 -12.81 8.58
N PRO A 179 -38.61 -11.53 8.16
CA PRO A 179 -38.73 -11.20 6.75
C PRO A 179 -37.34 -11.24 6.13
N PHE A 180 -36.81 -12.42 5.86
CA PHE A 180 -35.61 -12.60 5.03
C PHE A 180 -35.88 -13.63 3.93
N ASN A 181 -36.87 -13.31 3.09
CA ASN A 181 -36.89 -13.77 1.71
C ASN A 181 -36.14 -12.74 0.86
N ALA A 182 -34.84 -12.94 0.68
CA ALA A 182 -34.07 -12.34 -0.40
C ALA A 182 -33.07 -13.40 -0.89
N PHE A 183 -33.52 -14.18 -1.87
CA PHE A 183 -32.67 -14.95 -2.77
C PHE A 183 -31.83 -14.01 -3.64
#